data_AF-A0A969BXM1-F1
#
_entry.id   AF-A0A969BXM1-F1
#
_cell.length_a   1.000
_cell.length_b   1.000
_cell.length_c   1.000
_cell.angle_alpha   90.00
_cell.angle_beta   90.00
_cell.angle_gamma   90.00
#
_symmetry.space_group_name_H-M   'P 1'
#
loop_
_entity.id
_entity.type
_entity.pdbx_description
1 polymer ?
#
loop_
_entity_poly.entity_id
_entity_poly.type
_entity_poly.pdbx_seq_one_letter_code
_entity_poly.pdbx_strand_id
1 'polypeptide(L)'
;MAKTIVGPEQQGFVDTPLDPDGNLRRILLGVNESSQDRISLPMQLASTISEPLTSYPFVETHFGAYQGIDDGGDQIMLHPRNHPHPFQVFSLQSVQQGKLKRSDIQGKVVLIGLTAVSIKDTVNSMTLWNQTDSQVNGVEVQAHAVSQLVSAAIDLVR
;
A
#
# COMPACT_ATOMS: atom_id res chain seq x y z
N MET A 1 -18.01 -5.94 -8.59
CA MET A 1 -17.79 -4.52 -8.96
C MET A 1 -17.62 -3.73 -7.67
N ALA A 2 -16.38 -3.40 -7.30
CA ALA A 2 -16.13 -2.49 -6.18
C ALA A 2 -16.43 -1.06 -6.67
N LYS A 3 -17.48 -0.44 -6.13
CA LYS A 3 -17.81 0.96 -6.41
C LYS A 3 -17.06 1.81 -5.40
N THR A 4 -15.82 2.16 -5.72
CA THR A 4 -15.01 3.05 -4.87
C THR A 4 -15.59 4.47 -4.94
N ILE A 5 -16.09 4.96 -3.81
CA ILE A 5 -16.66 6.31 -3.65
C ILE A 5 -15.51 7.21 -3.19
N VAL A 6 -15.03 8.10 -4.07
CA VAL A 6 -13.94 9.03 -3.74
C VAL A 6 -14.44 10.48 -3.83
N GLY A 7 -14.24 11.28 -2.77
CA GLY A 7 -14.64 12.69 -2.67
C GLY A 7 -13.57 13.68 -3.20
N PRO A 8 -13.89 14.98 -3.36
CA PRO A 8 -13.05 15.96 -4.06
C PRO A 8 -11.71 16.29 -3.40
N GLU A 9 -11.54 16.01 -2.11
CA GLU A 9 -10.27 16.22 -1.39
C GLU A 9 -9.40 14.96 -1.31
N GLN A 10 -9.92 13.80 -1.70
CA GLN A 10 -9.16 12.56 -1.68
C GLN A 10 -8.25 12.53 -2.90
N GLN A 11 -6.95 12.60 -2.62
CA GLN A 11 -5.96 12.65 -3.66
C GLN A 11 -5.80 11.27 -4.32
N GLY A 12 -5.77 10.16 -3.56
CA GLY A 12 -5.60 8.80 -4.09
C GLY A 12 -6.40 7.72 -3.35
N PHE A 13 -6.64 6.60 -4.04
CA PHE A 13 -7.38 5.46 -3.48
C PHE A 13 -6.48 4.51 -2.67
N VAL A 14 -7.10 3.70 -1.80
CA VAL A 14 -6.42 2.71 -0.93
C VAL A 14 -6.86 1.28 -1.21
N ASP A 15 -7.61 1.07 -2.29
CA ASP A 15 -8.07 -0.26 -2.73
C ASP A 15 -6.88 -1.20 -2.97
N THR A 16 -7.07 -2.45 -2.58
CA THR A 16 -6.06 -3.50 -2.71
C THR A 16 -6.65 -4.70 -3.44
N PRO A 17 -6.03 -5.15 -4.55
CA PRO A 17 -6.55 -6.28 -5.31
C PRO A 17 -6.28 -7.57 -4.55
N LEU A 18 -7.34 -8.32 -4.27
CA LEU A 18 -7.24 -9.66 -3.67
C LEU A 18 -7.08 -10.71 -4.78
N ASP A 19 -6.29 -11.74 -4.48
CA ASP A 19 -6.20 -12.90 -5.35
C ASP A 19 -7.45 -13.79 -5.22
N PRO A 20 -7.69 -14.74 -6.14
CA PRO A 20 -8.88 -15.61 -6.10
C PRO A 20 -9.05 -16.41 -4.81
N ASP A 21 -7.96 -16.64 -4.07
CA ASP A 21 -7.97 -17.32 -2.77
C ASP A 21 -8.17 -16.36 -1.58
N GLY A 22 -8.45 -15.09 -1.84
CA GLY A 22 -8.71 -14.05 -0.86
C GLY A 22 -7.46 -13.46 -0.20
N ASN A 23 -6.27 -13.84 -0.64
CA ASN A 23 -5.02 -13.32 -0.10
C ASN A 23 -4.52 -12.11 -0.88
N LEU A 24 -3.95 -11.14 -0.17
CA LEU A 24 -3.26 -10.01 -0.78
C LEU A 24 -1.82 -10.37 -1.16
N ARG A 25 -1.50 -10.22 -2.45
CA ARG A 25 -0.14 -10.38 -2.99
C ARG A 25 0.26 -9.31 -4.00
N ARG A 26 -0.64 -8.38 -4.31
CA ARG A 26 -0.51 -7.40 -5.38
C ARG A 26 -0.81 -5.98 -4.86
N ILE A 27 -0.28 -4.98 -5.54
CA ILE A 27 -0.53 -3.56 -5.29
C ILE A 27 -1.20 -3.01 -6.54
N LEU A 28 -2.31 -2.29 -6.38
CA LEU A 28 -2.92 -1.50 -7.45
C LEU A 28 -2.31 -0.09 -7.43
N LEU A 29 -1.71 0.31 -8.54
CA LEU A 29 -1.00 1.57 -8.72
C LEU A 29 -1.89 2.65 -9.34
N GLY A 30 -2.74 2.24 -10.26
CA GLY A 30 -3.66 3.14 -10.93
C GLY A 30 -4.76 2.37 -11.63
N VAL A 31 -5.84 3.08 -11.94
CA VAL A 31 -6.93 2.58 -12.78
C VAL A 31 -7.21 3.65 -13.82
N ASN A 32 -7.13 3.24 -15.08
CA ASN A 32 -7.55 4.07 -16.20
C ASN A 32 -9.06 3.93 -16.35
N GLU A 33 -9.82 4.85 -15.78
CA GLU A 33 -11.24 4.96 -16.07
C GLU A 33 -11.46 6.00 -17.16
N SER A 34 -12.40 5.72 -18.07
CA SER A 34 -12.74 6.47 -19.31
C SER A 34 -12.83 8.01 -19.21
N SER A 35 -12.82 8.59 -18.01
CA SER A 35 -12.91 10.02 -17.77
C SER A 35 -11.86 10.58 -16.80
N GLN A 36 -11.21 9.75 -15.97
CA GLN A 36 -10.22 10.19 -14.98
C GLN A 36 -9.23 9.06 -14.67
N ASP A 37 -7.96 9.30 -14.94
CA ASP A 37 -6.88 8.49 -14.38
C ASP A 37 -6.85 8.68 -12.88
N ARG A 38 -7.03 7.57 -12.15
CA ARG A 38 -6.92 7.56 -10.69
C ARG A 38 -5.66 6.81 -10.30
N ILE A 39 -4.93 7.39 -9.37
CA ILE A 39 -3.66 6.86 -8.87
C ILE A 39 -3.83 6.47 -7.40
N SER A 40 -3.21 5.38 -6.98
CA SER A 40 -3.27 4.92 -5.59
C SER A 40 -2.45 5.82 -4.66
N LEU A 41 -2.82 5.84 -3.38
CA LEU A 41 -2.10 6.58 -2.35
C LEU A 41 -0.59 6.24 -2.32
N PRO A 42 -0.17 4.96 -2.39
CA PRO A 42 1.25 4.62 -2.46
C PRO A 42 1.98 5.24 -3.64
N MET A 43 1.37 5.19 -4.83
CA MET A 43 1.98 5.72 -6.04
C MET A 43 2.07 7.25 -5.99
N GLN A 44 1.07 7.93 -5.43
CA GLN A 44 1.13 9.38 -5.23
C GLN A 44 2.27 9.78 -4.30
N LEU A 45 2.40 9.11 -3.17
CA LEU A 45 3.49 9.38 -2.24
C LEU A 45 4.85 9.14 -2.88
N ALA A 46 5.02 8.06 -3.64
CA ALA A 46 6.26 7.82 -4.38
C ALA A 46 6.55 8.89 -5.44
N SER A 47 5.51 9.35 -6.16
CA SER A 47 5.65 10.39 -7.20
C SER A 47 6.08 11.75 -6.67
N THR A 48 5.90 12.02 -5.37
CA THR A 48 6.41 13.26 -4.75
C THR A 48 7.94 13.27 -4.59
N ILE A 49 8.57 12.09 -4.68
CA ILE A 49 10.01 11.91 -4.48
C ILE A 49 10.75 11.86 -5.81
N SER A 50 10.20 11.14 -6.79
CA SER A 50 10.79 10.93 -8.12
C SER A 50 9.69 10.77 -9.17
N GLU A 51 10.05 10.92 -10.44
CA GLU A 51 9.21 10.59 -11.59
C GLU A 51 8.64 9.15 -11.52
N PRO A 52 7.51 8.87 -12.20
CA PRO A 52 6.78 7.61 -12.06
C PRO A 52 7.66 6.38 -12.27
N LEU A 53 7.45 5.39 -11.42
CA LEU A 53 8.18 4.13 -11.40
C LEU A 53 7.81 3.27 -12.61
N THR A 54 8.45 3.54 -13.75
CA THR A 54 8.25 2.84 -15.02
C THR A 54 8.96 1.48 -15.10
N SER A 55 9.75 1.12 -14.09
CA SER A 55 10.60 -0.08 -14.12
C SER A 55 9.99 -1.33 -13.46
N TYR A 56 8.76 -1.28 -12.94
CA TYR A 56 8.13 -2.46 -12.35
C TYR A 56 7.44 -3.32 -13.41
N PRO A 57 7.58 -4.66 -13.36
CA PRO A 57 6.79 -5.54 -14.20
C PRO A 57 5.34 -5.49 -13.75
N PHE A 58 4.46 -5.03 -14.64
CA PHE A 58 3.03 -5.05 -14.40
C PHE A 58 2.50 -6.50 -14.41
N VAL A 59 1.53 -6.76 -13.55
CA VAL A 59 0.85 -8.05 -13.47
C VAL A 59 -0.26 -8.07 -14.52
N GLU A 60 -0.04 -8.88 -15.56
CA GLU A 60 -1.02 -9.14 -16.62
C GLU A 60 -1.86 -10.39 -16.30
N THR A 61 -2.92 -10.63 -17.07
CA THR A 61 -3.80 -11.83 -16.95
C THR A 61 -3.01 -13.14 -16.81
N HIS A 62 -1.86 -13.24 -17.49
CA HIS A 62 -0.95 -14.38 -17.44
C HIS A 62 0.44 -13.92 -16.98
N PHE A 63 0.73 -14.06 -15.69
CA PHE A 63 1.97 -13.57 -15.08
C PHE A 63 2.62 -14.62 -14.17
N GLY A 64 3.70 -15.24 -14.64
CA GLY A 64 4.35 -16.34 -13.91
C GLY A 64 3.39 -17.49 -13.64
N ALA A 65 3.14 -17.78 -12.35
CA ALA A 65 2.19 -18.82 -11.92
C ALA A 65 0.72 -18.35 -11.94
N TYR A 66 0.46 -17.05 -12.11
CA TYR A 66 -0.89 -16.53 -12.26
C TYR A 66 -1.43 -16.81 -13.67
N GLN A 67 -2.65 -17.35 -13.73
CA GLN A 67 -3.34 -17.72 -14.98
C GLN A 67 -4.80 -17.27 -14.88
N GLY A 68 -5.23 -16.38 -15.77
CA GLY A 68 -6.63 -15.92 -15.81
C GLY A 68 -7.03 -15.03 -14.63
N ILE A 69 -6.11 -14.23 -14.10
CA ILE A 69 -6.41 -13.26 -13.05
C ILE A 69 -6.96 -11.95 -13.62
N ASP A 70 -7.73 -11.23 -12.80
CA ASP A 70 -8.14 -9.86 -13.11
C ASP A 70 -6.92 -8.94 -13.10
N ASP A 71 -6.56 -8.44 -14.27
CA ASP A 71 -5.49 -7.48 -14.54
C ASP A 71 -6.03 -6.06 -14.78
N GLY A 72 -7.24 -5.76 -14.28
CA GLY A 72 -7.79 -4.41 -14.32
C GLY A 72 -6.90 -3.39 -13.61
N GLY A 73 -6.53 -2.33 -14.34
CA GLY A 73 -5.64 -1.27 -13.84
C GLY A 73 -4.17 -1.69 -13.76
N ASP A 74 -3.31 -0.73 -13.42
CA ASP A 74 -1.88 -0.95 -13.32
C ASP A 74 -1.57 -1.64 -11.99
N GLN A 75 -1.20 -2.92 -12.03
CA GLN A 75 -0.93 -3.73 -10.84
C GLN A 75 0.51 -4.23 -10.82
N ILE A 76 1.12 -4.34 -9.64
CA ILE A 76 2.45 -4.95 -9.45
C ILE A 76 2.45 -5.93 -8.28
N MET A 77 3.46 -6.81 -8.22
CA MET A 77 3.63 -7.71 -7.07
C MET A 77 4.03 -6.94 -5.80
N LEU A 78 3.43 -7.31 -4.67
CA LEU A 78 3.78 -6.82 -3.33
C LEU A 78 5.02 -7.56 -2.81
N HIS A 79 6.07 -6.81 -2.48
CA HIS A 79 7.29 -7.29 -1.85
C HIS A 79 7.43 -6.64 -0.47
N PRO A 80 6.86 -7.27 0.57
CA PRO A 80 6.87 -6.67 1.89
C PRO A 80 8.24 -6.71 2.55
N ARG A 81 8.42 -5.84 3.54
CA ARG A 81 9.65 -5.81 4.33
C ARG A 81 9.71 -7.07 5.19
N ASN A 82 10.79 -7.81 5.05
CA ASN A 82 11.05 -9.03 5.81
C ASN A 82 11.58 -8.70 7.22
N HIS A 83 10.72 -8.18 8.09
CA HIS A 83 11.04 -7.91 9.50
C HIS A 83 9.77 -8.06 10.37
N PRO A 84 9.86 -8.60 11.62
CA PRO A 84 8.69 -8.77 12.49
C PRO A 84 7.97 -7.46 12.86
N HIS A 85 8.71 -6.35 12.88
CA HIS A 85 8.19 -5.01 13.13
C HIS A 85 8.79 -4.06 12.11
N PRO A 86 8.29 -4.04 10.86
CA PRO A 86 8.93 -3.31 9.76
C PRO A 86 8.74 -1.80 9.88
N PHE A 87 7.75 -1.36 10.65
CA PHE A 87 7.38 0.05 10.82
C PHE A 87 7.31 0.45 12.29
N GLN A 88 7.68 1.70 12.56
CA GLN A 88 7.50 2.31 13.86
C GLN A 88 6.06 2.81 13.98
N VAL A 89 5.31 2.29 14.94
CA VAL A 89 3.90 2.62 15.14
C VAL A 89 3.73 3.41 16.43
N PHE A 90 2.97 4.50 16.34
CA PHE A 90 2.59 5.32 17.50
C PHE A 90 1.07 5.32 17.64
N SER A 91 0.57 5.10 18.86
CA SER A 91 -0.84 5.29 19.14
C SER A 91 -1.20 6.78 19.13
N LEU A 92 -2.45 7.09 18.81
CA LEU A 92 -2.97 8.46 18.90
C LEU A 92 -2.73 9.07 20.29
N GLN A 93 -2.87 8.27 21.35
CA GLN A 93 -2.57 8.69 22.72
C GLN A 93 -1.12 9.12 22.90
N SER A 94 -0.16 8.40 22.29
CA SER A 94 1.27 8.76 22.37
C SER A 94 1.55 10.09 21.66
N VAL A 95 0.84 10.36 20.57
CA VAL A 95 0.88 11.66 19.88
C VAL A 95 0.33 12.78 20.77
N GLN A 96 -0.85 12.57 21.37
CA GLN A 96 -1.48 13.55 22.27
C GLN A 96 -0.63 13.84 23.51
N GLN A 97 0.12 12.85 24.01
CA GLN A 97 1.03 12.99 25.14
C GLN A 97 2.39 13.60 24.76
N GLY A 98 2.60 13.99 23.50
CA GLY A 98 3.85 14.59 23.05
C GLY A 98 5.05 13.64 23.10
N LYS A 99 4.83 12.32 23.00
CA LYS A 99 5.90 11.31 23.08
C LYS A 99 6.73 11.18 21.80
N LEU A 100 6.28 11.79 20.70
CA LEU A 100 6.99 11.77 19.42
C LEU A 100 8.11 12.81 19.44
N LYS A 101 9.30 12.38 19.02
CA LYS A 101 10.43 13.27 18.78
C LYS A 101 10.35 13.80 17.35
N ARG A 102 10.95 14.97 17.10
CA ARG A 102 11.04 15.53 15.73
C ARG A 102 11.69 14.55 14.74
N SER A 103 12.68 13.77 15.19
CA SER A 103 13.35 12.72 14.42
C SER A 103 12.45 11.54 14.03
N ASP A 104 11.31 11.37 14.70
CA ASP A 104 10.34 10.32 14.36
C ASP A 104 9.51 10.67 13.12
N ILE A 105 9.46 11.96 12.74
CA ILE A 105 8.61 12.48 11.66
C ILE A 105 9.45 13.07 10.53
N GLN A 106 10.48 13.85 10.85
CA GLN A 106 11.20 14.64 9.87
C GLN A 106 11.91 13.76 8.84
N GLY A 107 11.67 14.05 7.56
CA GLY A 107 12.27 13.32 6.43
C GLY A 107 11.69 11.91 6.22
N LYS A 108 10.52 11.60 6.80
CA LYS A 108 9.86 10.31 6.68
C LYS A 108 8.45 10.46 6.14
N VAL A 109 7.98 9.45 5.43
CA VAL A 109 6.55 9.31 5.14
C VAL A 109 5.84 8.82 6.39
N VAL A 110 4.84 9.56 6.85
CA VAL A 110 4.02 9.21 8.02
C VAL A 110 2.63 8.86 7.54
N LEU A 111 2.21 7.64 7.80
CA LEU A 111 0.86 7.17 7.51
C LEU A 111 0.02 7.19 8.78
N ILE A 112 -1.20 7.71 8.67
CA ILE A 112 -2.16 7.75 9.75
C ILE A 112 -3.33 6.89 9.32
N GLY A 113 -3.67 5.90 10.14
CA GLY A 113 -4.75 4.97 9.85
C GLY A 113 -5.28 4.30 11.10
N LEU A 114 -6.26 3.43 10.89
CA LEU A 114 -6.94 2.73 11.97
C LEU A 114 -6.33 1.32 12.11
N THR A 115 -6.05 0.93 13.34
CA THR A 115 -5.59 -0.43 13.70
C THR A 115 -6.52 -1.06 14.73
N ALA A 116 -7.68 -0.45 14.97
CA ALA A 116 -8.65 -0.92 15.93
C ALA A 116 -9.37 -2.15 15.38
N VAL A 117 -9.28 -3.28 16.09
CA VAL A 117 -9.93 -4.55 15.72
C VAL A 117 -11.44 -4.38 15.48
N SER A 118 -12.08 -3.43 16.17
CA SER A 118 -13.52 -3.15 16.06
C SER A 118 -13.95 -2.55 14.71
N ILE A 119 -13.05 -1.95 13.95
CA ILE A 119 -13.36 -1.26 12.68
C ILE A 119 -13.17 -2.19 11.47
N LYS A 120 -12.66 -3.42 11.69
CA LYS A 120 -12.40 -4.47 10.68
C LYS A 120 -11.83 -3.90 9.37
N ASP A 121 -10.76 -3.11 9.50
CA ASP A 121 -9.92 -2.68 8.38
C ASP A 121 -8.70 -3.62 8.29
N THR A 122 -9.00 -4.90 8.05
CA THR A 122 -7.98 -5.95 7.93
C THR A 122 -8.14 -6.68 6.61
N VAL A 123 -7.01 -7.02 6.01
CA VAL A 123 -6.96 -7.87 4.81
C VAL A 123 -6.19 -9.13 5.12
N ASN A 124 -6.59 -10.23 4.49
CA ASN A 124 -5.86 -11.47 4.60
C ASN A 124 -4.60 -11.40 3.75
N SER A 125 -3.45 -11.68 4.33
CA SER A 125 -2.19 -11.74 3.61
C SER A 125 -1.27 -12.82 4.17
N MET A 126 -1.05 -13.86 3.36
CA MET A 126 -0.01 -14.85 3.62
C MET A 126 1.41 -14.32 3.37
N THR A 127 1.56 -13.20 2.65
CA THR A 127 2.87 -12.63 2.31
C THR A 127 3.38 -11.67 3.38
N LEU A 128 2.47 -11.05 4.13
CA LEU A 128 2.75 -10.14 5.26
C LEU A 128 2.84 -10.86 6.61
N TRP A 129 3.00 -12.19 6.58
CA TRP A 129 2.87 -13.08 7.72
C TRP A 129 3.85 -12.75 8.86
N ASN A 130 3.29 -12.43 10.04
CA ASN A 130 3.97 -12.51 11.32
C ASN A 130 3.24 -13.48 12.24
N GLN A 131 3.51 -14.76 12.02
CA GLN A 131 3.43 -15.94 12.91
C GLN A 131 2.15 -16.29 13.70
N THR A 132 1.14 -15.43 13.85
CA THR A 132 -0.08 -15.81 14.61
C THR A 132 -1.41 -15.29 14.04
N ASP A 133 -1.39 -14.34 13.11
CA ASP A 133 -2.62 -13.88 12.46
C ASP A 133 -2.38 -13.64 10.98
N SER A 134 -3.32 -14.13 10.17
CA SER A 134 -3.30 -13.95 8.70
C SER A 134 -3.84 -12.58 8.29
N GLN A 135 -4.39 -11.84 9.24
CA GLN A 135 -4.96 -10.52 9.03
C GLN A 135 -3.94 -9.42 9.31
N VAL A 136 -3.82 -8.50 8.35
CA VAL A 136 -2.96 -7.31 8.44
C VAL A 136 -3.81 -6.07 8.31
N ASN A 137 -3.52 -5.04 9.12
CA ASN A 137 -4.26 -3.78 9.08
C ASN A 137 -4.10 -3.10 7.72
N GLY A 138 -5.16 -2.49 7.19
CA GLY A 138 -5.14 -1.79 5.90
C GLY A 138 -4.02 -0.74 5.83
N VAL A 139 -3.81 0.02 6.90
CA VAL A 139 -2.70 1.00 6.97
C VAL A 139 -1.31 0.37 6.88
N GLU A 140 -1.13 -0.84 7.40
CA GLU A 140 0.14 -1.56 7.35
C GLU A 140 0.41 -2.12 5.95
N VAL A 141 -0.63 -2.54 5.25
CA VAL A 141 -0.55 -2.86 3.82
C VAL A 141 -0.09 -1.65 3.01
N GLN A 142 -0.71 -0.49 3.25
CA GLN A 142 -0.31 0.75 2.58
C GLN A 142 1.14 1.11 2.93
N ALA A 143 1.58 0.88 4.18
CA ALA A 143 2.96 1.10 4.58
C ALA A 143 3.94 0.21 3.79
N HIS A 144 3.61 -1.07 3.56
CA HIS A 144 4.42 -1.95 2.72
C HIS A 144 4.47 -1.50 1.26
N ALA A 145 3.32 -1.16 0.66
CA ALA A 145 3.25 -0.67 -0.71
C ALA A 145 4.04 0.63 -0.89
N VAL A 146 3.82 1.62 -0.01
CA VAL A 146 4.59 2.87 0.01
C VAL A 146 6.07 2.59 0.15
N SER A 147 6.46 1.70 1.06
CA SER A 147 7.86 1.42 1.31
C SER A 147 8.55 0.80 0.09
N GLN A 148 7.88 -0.11 -0.62
CA GLN A 148 8.39 -0.70 -1.86
C GLN A 148 8.59 0.37 -2.94
N LEU A 149 7.57 1.21 -3.19
CA LEU A 149 7.62 2.23 -4.23
C LEU A 149 8.64 3.34 -3.90
N VAL A 150 8.63 3.86 -2.67
CA VAL A 150 9.57 4.89 -2.21
C VAL A 150 11.01 4.37 -2.24
N SER A 151 11.26 3.11 -1.86
CA SER A 151 12.62 2.55 -1.94
C SER A 151 13.12 2.53 -3.38
N ALA A 152 12.29 2.05 -4.32
CA ALA A 152 12.65 2.08 -5.73
C ALA A 152 12.84 3.50 -6.28
N ALA A 153 12.02 4.46 -5.86
CA ALA A 153 12.16 5.86 -6.27
C ALA A 153 13.49 6.45 -5.77
N ILE A 154 13.88 6.15 -4.53
CA ILE A 154 15.15 6.61 -3.96
C ILE A 154 16.34 5.93 -4.65
N ASP A 155 16.25 4.63 -4.95
CA ASP A 155 17.31 3.87 -5.61
C ASP A 155 17.54 4.35 -7.05
N LEU A 156 16.51 4.86 -7.73
CA LEU A 156 16.61 5.42 -9.08
C LEU A 156 17.31 6.80 -9.14
N VAL A 157 17.25 7.58 -8.07
CA VAL A 157 17.82 8.95 -8.01
C VAL A 157 19.26 8.96 -7.49
N ARG A 158 19.74 7.84 -6.96
CA ARG A 158 21.11 7.66 -6.45
C ARG A 158 22.06 7.14 -7.52
#